data_AF-A0A2V1B734-F1
#
_entry.id   AF-A0A2V1B734-F1
#
_cell.length_a   1.000
_cell.length_b   1.000
_cell.length_c   1.000
_cell.angle_alpha   90.00
_cell.angle_beta   90.00
_cell.angle_gamma   90.00
#
_symmetry.space_group_name_H-M   'P 1'
#
loop_
_entity.id
_entity.type
_entity.pdbx_description
1 polymer ?
#
loop_
_entity_poly.entity_id
_entity_poly.type
_entity_poly.pdbx_seq_one_letter_code
_entity_poly.pdbx_strand_id
1 'polypeptide(L)'
;MSAIKVNWKEEWRKRPVFRRSVRTVSGWVKSKTELMTYPTYAFYLDRLGRNTGFKDQLTSYCFRRGTANAVLRHDPSTGAFGVAYRDQLVRFNVQDAFLESNVSDDGLTRAFTHMSIRCNPSAPDPVSEEFMQQFYAQDPNIVDLEQRTIDVKATIKWEYRFIKQAPKQDQIGY
;
A
#
# COMPACT_ATOMS: atom_id res chain seq x y z
N MET A 1 21.83 -25.22 6.49
CA MET A 1 21.80 -25.07 5.02
C MET A 1 22.79 -24.00 4.61
N SER A 2 23.39 -24.05 3.43
CA SER A 2 24.24 -22.96 2.92
C SER A 2 23.37 -21.83 2.39
N ALA A 3 23.67 -20.57 2.69
CA ALA A 3 22.93 -19.43 2.15
C ALA A 3 23.11 -19.36 0.63
N ILE A 4 22.01 -19.30 -0.12
CA ILE A 4 22.04 -19.18 -1.59
C ILE A 4 22.56 -17.79 -1.95
N LYS A 5 23.63 -17.74 -2.74
CA LYS A 5 24.20 -16.49 -3.21
C LYS A 5 23.36 -15.95 -4.37
N VAL A 6 22.64 -14.86 -4.13
CA VAL A 6 21.85 -14.19 -5.17
C VAL A 6 22.74 -13.29 -6.01
N ASN A 7 22.96 -13.67 -7.27
CA ASN A 7 23.73 -12.87 -8.23
C ASN A 7 22.81 -11.86 -8.92
N TRP A 8 22.78 -10.63 -8.41
CA TRP A 8 22.03 -9.54 -9.04
C TRP A 8 22.69 -9.10 -10.35
N LYS A 9 21.86 -8.97 -11.40
CA LYS A 9 22.25 -8.28 -12.64
C LYS A 9 22.80 -6.90 -12.30
N GLU A 10 23.87 -6.50 -12.97
CA GLU A 10 24.59 -5.25 -12.66
C GLU A 10 23.68 -4.02 -12.75
N GLU A 11 22.79 -4.00 -13.74
CA GLU A 11 21.81 -2.93 -13.92
C GLU A 11 20.82 -2.78 -12.75
N TRP A 12 20.63 -3.80 -11.91
CA TRP A 12 19.72 -3.75 -10.75
C TRP A 12 20.42 -3.32 -9.46
N ARG A 13 21.75 -3.32 -9.41
CA ARG A 13 22.51 -2.99 -8.19
C ARG A 13 22.26 -1.59 -7.65
N LYS A 14 22.00 -0.63 -8.54
CA LYS A 14 21.73 0.79 -8.20
C LYS A 14 20.27 1.17 -8.38
N ARG A 15 19.42 0.25 -8.86
CA ARG A 15 18.00 0.52 -9.05
C ARG A 15 17.28 0.44 -7.70
N PRO A 16 16.54 1.47 -7.31
CA PRO A 16 15.66 1.39 -6.15
C PRO A 16 14.66 0.24 -6.30
N VAL A 17 14.38 -0.48 -5.21
CA VAL A 17 13.28 -1.46 -5.19
C VAL A 17 11.94 -0.73 -5.28
N PHE A 18 11.74 0.23 -4.39
CA PHE A 18 10.57 1.10 -4.38
C PHE A 18 10.82 2.34 -5.24
N ARG A 19 10.14 2.37 -6.39
CA ARG A 19 10.40 3.34 -7.47
C ARG A 19 9.26 4.33 -7.62
N ARG A 20 9.60 5.59 -7.87
CA ARG A 20 8.62 6.64 -8.17
C ARG A 20 7.90 6.35 -9.49
N SER A 21 6.60 6.61 -9.55
CA SER A 21 5.84 6.64 -10.81
C SER A 21 6.09 7.99 -11.50
N VAL A 22 6.52 7.94 -12.75
CA VAL A 22 6.78 9.11 -13.61
C VAL A 22 5.87 9.02 -14.82
N ARG A 23 5.31 10.15 -15.25
CA ARG A 23 4.45 10.24 -16.42
C ARG A 23 5.33 10.34 -17.67
N THR A 24 5.15 9.41 -18.59
CA THR A 24 5.73 9.39 -19.94
C THR A 24 4.62 9.63 -20.97
N VAL A 25 5.01 9.80 -22.23
CA VAL A 25 4.07 9.94 -23.36
C VAL A 25 3.15 8.72 -23.48
N SER A 26 3.64 7.54 -23.11
CA SER A 26 2.92 6.26 -23.15
C SER A 26 2.13 5.93 -21.88
N GLY A 27 2.14 6.78 -20.85
CA GLY A 27 1.41 6.55 -19.59
C GLY A 27 2.30 6.66 -18.35
N TRP A 28 1.97 5.92 -17.29
CA TRP A 28 2.74 5.95 -16.04
C TRP A 28 3.75 4.80 -16.00
N VAL A 29 5.03 5.13 -15.82
CA VAL A 29 6.12 4.15 -15.75
C VAL A 29 6.90 4.31 -14.45
N LYS A 30 7.49 3.23 -13.93
CA LYS A 30 8.37 3.28 -12.76
C LYS A 30 9.75 3.80 -13.15
N SER A 31 10.22 4.84 -12.48
CA SER A 31 11.56 5.39 -12.69
C SER A 31 12.63 4.34 -12.43
N LYS A 32 13.66 4.29 -13.28
CA LYS A 32 14.80 3.38 -13.09
C LYS A 32 15.73 3.88 -11.98
N THR A 33 15.74 5.18 -11.69
CA THR A 33 16.72 5.81 -10.79
C THR A 33 16.07 6.50 -9.60
N GLU A 34 14.85 7.01 -9.75
CA GLU A 34 14.19 7.76 -8.70
C GLU A 34 13.48 6.85 -7.69
N LEU A 35 13.87 7.02 -6.42
CA LEU A 35 13.27 6.33 -5.29
C LEU A 35 11.86 6.89 -5.04
N MET A 36 10.96 6.02 -4.57
CA MET A 36 9.73 6.48 -3.94
C MET A 36 10.07 7.17 -2.61
N THR A 37 9.49 8.34 -2.36
CA THR A 37 9.71 9.07 -1.11
C THR A 37 8.95 8.42 0.03
N TYR A 38 9.46 8.61 1.26
CA TYR A 38 8.80 8.09 2.46
C TYR A 38 7.35 8.59 2.63
N PRO A 39 7.02 9.88 2.42
CA PRO A 39 5.64 10.35 2.53
C PRO A 39 4.69 9.66 1.53
N THR A 40 5.15 9.44 0.28
CA THR A 40 4.35 8.72 -0.71
C THR A 40 4.12 7.26 -0.31
N TYR A 41 5.16 6.60 0.21
CA TYR A 41 5.04 5.24 0.74
C TYR A 41 4.06 5.17 1.94
N ALA A 42 4.19 6.08 2.91
CA ALA A 42 3.31 6.13 4.08
C ALA A 42 1.85 6.40 3.69
N PHE A 43 1.62 7.29 2.72
CA PHE A 43 0.29 7.54 2.16
C PHE A 43 -0.33 6.29 1.55
N TYR A 44 0.43 5.51 0.77
CA TYR A 44 -0.08 4.28 0.18
C TYR A 44 -0.38 3.21 1.23
N LEU A 45 0.44 3.09 2.28
CA LEU A 45 0.14 2.17 3.38
C LEU A 45 -1.13 2.54 4.13
N ASP A 46 -1.31 3.81 4.46
CA ASP A 46 -2.52 4.29 5.12
C ASP A 46 -3.77 4.03 4.27
N ARG A 47 -3.71 4.36 2.97
CA ARG A 47 -4.79 4.07 2.03
C ARG A 47 -5.09 2.57 1.93
N LEU A 48 -4.06 1.73 1.90
CA LEU A 48 -4.22 0.27 1.90
C LEU A 48 -4.95 -0.18 3.17
N GLY A 49 -4.52 0.28 4.34
CA GLY A 49 -5.16 -0.08 5.61
C GLY A 49 -6.65 0.31 5.65
N ARG A 50 -6.98 1.51 5.18
CA ARG A 50 -8.37 1.97 5.07
C ARG A 50 -9.20 1.11 4.11
N ASN A 51 -8.67 0.81 2.93
CA ASN A 51 -9.33 -0.04 1.95
C ASN A 51 -9.54 -1.48 2.45
N THR A 52 -8.65 -1.97 3.32
CA THR A 52 -8.78 -3.29 3.97
C THR A 52 -9.71 -3.25 5.18
N GLY A 53 -10.24 -2.08 5.58
CA GLY A 53 -11.14 -1.96 6.72
C GLY A 53 -10.44 -1.96 8.09
N PHE A 54 -9.13 -1.68 8.14
CA PHE A 54 -8.43 -1.53 9.41
C PHE A 54 -8.86 -0.25 10.13
N LYS A 55 -9.22 -0.39 11.41
CA LYS A 55 -9.59 0.73 12.28
C LYS A 55 -8.43 1.69 12.54
N ASP A 56 -7.23 1.15 12.71
CA ASP A 56 -6.01 1.91 13.00
C ASP A 56 -5.19 2.12 11.73
N GLN A 57 -4.45 3.24 11.67
CA GLN A 57 -3.58 3.54 10.54
C GLN A 57 -2.52 2.44 10.34
N LEU A 58 -2.48 1.90 9.11
CA LEU A 58 -1.47 0.93 8.72
C LEU A 58 -0.13 1.63 8.44
N THR A 59 0.92 1.22 9.15
CA THR A 59 2.28 1.78 9.01
C THR A 59 3.32 0.70 8.77
N SER A 60 4.53 1.10 8.35
CA SER A 60 5.68 0.20 8.23
C SER A 60 6.06 -0.46 9.57
N TYR A 61 5.74 0.19 10.69
CA TYR A 61 5.97 -0.35 12.02
C TYR A 61 5.04 -1.52 12.32
N CYS A 62 3.79 -1.50 11.84
CA CYS A 62 2.84 -2.60 12.00
C CYS A 62 3.40 -3.90 11.42
N PHE A 63 4.01 -3.87 10.23
CA PHE A 63 4.64 -5.06 9.65
C PHE A 63 5.84 -5.53 10.46
N ARG A 64 6.74 -4.61 10.86
CA ARG A 64 7.92 -4.96 11.67
C ARG A 64 7.53 -5.61 13.00
N ARG A 65 6.54 -5.05 13.71
CA ARG A 65 6.04 -5.61 14.97
C ARG A 65 5.22 -6.87 14.75
N GLY A 66 4.43 -6.93 13.69
CA GLY A 66 3.66 -8.12 13.31
C GLY A 66 4.57 -9.32 13.06
N THR A 67 5.62 -9.14 12.24
CA THR A 67 6.64 -10.16 12.00
C THR A 67 7.38 -10.51 13.28
N ALA A 68 7.83 -9.52 14.07
CA ALA A 68 8.50 -9.80 15.34
C ALA A 68 7.60 -10.61 16.29
N ASN A 69 6.32 -10.28 16.42
CA ASN A 69 5.38 -11.04 17.25
C ASN A 69 5.09 -12.43 16.68
N ALA A 70 4.97 -12.59 15.37
CA ALA A 70 4.70 -13.88 14.74
C ALA A 70 5.90 -14.84 14.87
N VAL A 71 7.12 -14.29 14.85
CA VAL A 71 8.37 -15.05 14.86
C VAL A 71 8.92 -15.28 16.27
N LEU A 72 8.83 -14.27 17.16
CA LEU A 72 9.48 -14.28 18.47
C LEU A 72 8.58 -14.73 19.62
N ARG A 73 7.27 -14.92 19.40
CA ARG A 73 6.35 -15.38 20.48
C ARG A 73 6.51 -16.86 20.86
N HIS A 74 7.33 -17.63 20.15
CA HIS A 74 7.43 -19.07 20.40
C HIS A 74 8.38 -19.47 21.54
N ASP A 75 9.30 -18.59 21.99
CA ASP A 75 10.17 -18.94 23.12
C ASP A 75 10.75 -17.69 23.84
N PRO A 76 10.37 -17.44 25.12
CA PRO A 76 10.90 -16.33 25.92
C PRO A 76 12.39 -16.43 26.24
N SER A 77 13.01 -17.60 26.03
CA SER A 77 14.39 -17.88 26.46
C SER A 77 15.43 -17.75 25.33
N THR A 78 15.01 -17.65 24.08
CA THR A 78 15.95 -17.51 22.96
C THR A 78 16.37 -16.05 22.84
N GLY A 79 17.68 -15.79 22.90
CA GLY A 79 18.27 -14.47 22.59
C GLY A 79 17.79 -13.98 21.22
N ALA A 80 16.69 -13.22 21.23
CA ALA A 80 15.77 -13.00 20.11
C ALA A 80 16.39 -12.33 18.89
N PHE A 81 17.56 -11.70 19.04
CA PHE A 81 18.30 -11.08 17.96
C PHE A 81 19.32 -12.01 17.29
N GLY A 82 19.90 -12.95 18.04
CA GLY A 82 20.96 -13.81 17.54
C GLY A 82 20.42 -14.89 16.61
N VAL A 83 19.45 -15.67 17.07
CA VAL A 83 18.98 -16.87 16.37
C VAL A 83 17.99 -16.54 15.25
N ALA A 84 17.09 -15.57 15.43
CA ALA A 84 16.07 -15.23 14.42
C ALA A 84 16.61 -14.49 13.18
N TYR A 85 17.71 -13.75 13.32
CA TYR A 85 18.36 -13.04 12.20
C TYR A 85 19.56 -13.79 11.61
N ARG A 86 20.21 -14.67 12.38
CA ARG A 86 21.43 -15.40 11.96
C ARG A 86 21.16 -16.84 11.53
N ASP A 87 20.14 -17.49 12.11
CA ASP A 87 19.85 -18.89 11.82
C ASP A 87 18.53 -19.06 11.04
N GLN A 88 18.58 -20.01 10.10
CA GLN A 88 17.59 -20.35 9.07
C GLN A 88 16.26 -20.92 9.59
N LEU A 89 15.94 -20.72 10.87
CA LEU A 89 14.76 -21.31 11.51
C LEU A 89 13.47 -20.53 11.22
N VAL A 90 13.59 -19.28 10.80
CA VAL A 90 12.42 -18.47 10.44
C VAL A 90 12.13 -18.65 8.96
N ARG A 91 11.49 -19.78 8.61
CA ARG A 91 10.78 -19.93 7.33
C ARG A 91 9.51 -19.09 7.36
N PHE A 92 9.70 -17.77 7.35
CA PHE A 92 8.61 -16.85 7.13
C PHE A 92 8.54 -16.56 5.62
N ASN A 93 7.33 -16.50 5.08
CA ASN A 93 6.94 -16.60 3.67
C ASN A 93 7.70 -15.73 2.64
N VAL A 94 8.63 -14.87 3.06
CA VAL A 94 9.46 -14.03 2.18
C VAL A 94 10.42 -14.86 1.34
N GLN A 95 11.06 -15.88 1.93
CA GLN A 95 12.02 -16.71 1.20
C GLN A 95 11.31 -17.68 0.27
N ASP A 96 10.16 -18.23 0.69
CA ASP A 96 9.32 -19.09 -0.13
C ASP A 96 8.64 -18.34 -1.28
N ALA A 97 8.10 -17.14 -1.03
CA ALA A 97 7.55 -16.28 -2.08
C ALA A 97 8.61 -15.84 -3.10
N PHE A 98 9.86 -15.63 -2.66
CA PHE A 98 10.97 -15.33 -3.57
C PHE A 98 11.40 -16.55 -4.40
N LEU A 99 11.31 -17.75 -3.84
CA LEU A 99 11.66 -19.01 -4.49
C LEU A 99 10.50 -19.62 -5.29
N GLU A 100 9.36 -18.92 -5.37
CA GLU A 100 8.11 -19.40 -5.99
C GLU A 100 7.66 -20.78 -5.46
N SER A 101 8.04 -21.11 -4.22
CA SER A 101 7.54 -22.30 -3.54
C SER A 101 6.12 -22.06 -3.02
N ASN A 102 5.39 -23.13 -2.71
CA ASN A 102 4.05 -23.02 -2.13
C ASN A 102 4.12 -22.26 -0.81
N VAL A 103 3.76 -20.98 -0.87
CA VAL A 103 3.62 -20.11 0.29
C VAL A 103 2.49 -20.69 1.14
N SER A 104 2.81 -21.18 2.34
CA SER A 104 1.79 -21.68 3.25
C SER A 104 0.90 -20.51 3.69
N ASP A 105 -0.39 -20.61 3.38
CA ASP A 105 -1.41 -19.65 3.81
C ASP A 105 -1.44 -19.50 5.34
N ASP A 106 -1.02 -20.54 6.08
CA ASP A 106 -0.91 -20.50 7.54
C ASP A 106 0.09 -19.44 8.04
N GLY A 107 1.19 -19.21 7.32
CA GLY A 107 2.20 -18.21 7.69
C GLY A 107 1.73 -16.76 7.51
N LEU A 108 1.02 -16.49 6.40
CA LEU A 108 0.38 -15.19 6.16
C LEU A 108 -0.79 -15.00 7.12
N THR A 109 -1.64 -16.01 7.27
CA THR A 109 -2.74 -16.01 8.22
C THR A 109 -2.20 -15.70 9.61
N ARG A 110 -1.26 -16.45 10.16
CA ARG A 110 -0.67 -16.18 11.50
C ARG A 110 -0.09 -14.78 11.68
N ALA A 111 0.55 -14.22 10.64
CA ALA A 111 1.09 -12.87 10.68
C ALA A 111 0.00 -11.79 10.69
N PHE A 112 -1.06 -12.01 9.92
CA PHE A 112 -2.16 -11.07 9.75
C PHE A 112 -3.35 -11.35 10.67
N THR A 113 -3.44 -12.50 11.36
CA THR A 113 -4.55 -12.88 12.24
C THR A 113 -4.71 -11.82 13.33
N HIS A 114 -3.60 -11.38 13.93
CA HIS A 114 -3.67 -10.33 14.95
C HIS A 114 -3.96 -8.93 14.38
N MET A 115 -3.72 -8.71 13.09
CA MET A 115 -4.11 -7.48 12.40
C MET A 115 -5.59 -7.51 11.98
N SER A 116 -6.12 -8.68 11.60
CA SER A 116 -7.51 -8.84 11.16
C SER A 116 -8.52 -8.83 12.31
N ILE A 117 -8.11 -9.12 13.56
CA ILE A 117 -8.98 -8.97 14.74
C ILE A 117 -9.53 -7.54 14.88
N ARG A 118 -8.79 -6.54 14.41
CA ARG A 118 -9.22 -5.13 14.40
C ARG A 118 -9.81 -4.68 13.06
N CYS A 119 -9.90 -5.58 12.08
CA CYS A 119 -10.68 -5.34 10.88
C CYS A 119 -12.15 -5.29 11.30
N ASN A 120 -12.87 -4.25 10.88
CA ASN A 120 -14.31 -4.21 11.10
C ASN A 120 -14.99 -4.99 9.95
N PRO A 121 -15.49 -6.21 10.18
CA PRO A 121 -16.15 -6.98 9.12
C PRO A 121 -17.49 -6.35 8.70
N SER A 122 -18.05 -5.46 9.52
CA SER A 122 -19.22 -4.64 9.20
C SER A 122 -18.85 -3.28 8.61
N ALA A 123 -17.58 -3.05 8.27
CA ALA A 123 -17.21 -1.87 7.49
C ALA A 123 -18.01 -1.90 6.18
N PRO A 124 -18.67 -0.79 5.79
CA PRO A 124 -19.43 -0.79 4.55
C PRO A 124 -18.52 -1.19 3.40
N ASP A 125 -18.91 -2.22 2.67
CA ASP A 125 -18.29 -2.51 1.40
C ASP A 125 -18.41 -1.27 0.50
N PRO A 126 -17.42 -1.02 -0.38
CA PRO A 126 -17.59 0.02 -1.38
C PRO A 126 -18.92 -0.22 -2.10
N VAL A 127 -19.76 0.82 -2.11
CA VAL A 127 -21.10 0.77 -2.68
C VAL A 127 -21.00 0.27 -4.11
N SER A 128 -21.81 -0.74 -4.47
CA SER A 128 -21.76 -1.29 -5.82
C SER A 128 -22.06 -0.21 -6.86
N GLU A 129 -21.40 -0.30 -8.02
CA GLU A 129 -21.62 0.66 -9.11
C GLU A 129 -23.11 0.70 -9.51
N GLU A 130 -23.79 -0.44 -9.47
CA GLU A 130 -25.22 -0.59 -9.74
C GLU A 130 -26.08 0.20 -8.74
N PHE A 131 -25.76 0.14 -7.44
CA PHE A 131 -26.49 0.88 -6.42
C PHE A 131 -26.23 2.39 -6.55
N MET A 132 -24.99 2.78 -6.84
CA MET A 132 -24.66 4.19 -7.12
C MET A 132 -25.43 4.71 -8.34
N GLN A 133 -25.55 3.92 -9.41
CA GLN A 133 -26.35 4.29 -10.60
C GLN A 133 -27.83 4.51 -10.27
N GLN A 134 -28.42 3.68 -9.41
CA GLN A 134 -29.79 3.87 -8.96
C GLN A 134 -29.95 5.17 -8.15
N PHE A 135 -28.98 5.47 -7.27
CA PHE A 135 -28.98 6.71 -6.49
C PHE A 135 -28.83 7.95 -7.39
N TYR A 136 -27.93 7.89 -8.37
CA TYR A 136 -27.75 8.95 -9.36
C TYR A 136 -28.98 9.15 -10.26
N ALA A 137 -29.75 8.11 -10.54
CA ALA A 137 -31.01 8.23 -11.26
C ALA A 137 -32.11 8.95 -10.44
N GLN A 138 -32.04 8.91 -9.11
CA GLN A 138 -33.01 9.57 -8.22
C GLN A 138 -32.75 11.07 -8.10
N ASP A 139 -31.49 11.52 -8.11
CA ASP A 139 -31.14 12.94 -8.08
C ASP A 139 -30.10 13.30 -9.15
N PRO A 140 -30.57 13.67 -10.36
CA PRO A 140 -29.69 14.09 -11.45
C PRO A 140 -28.81 15.29 -11.10
N ASN A 141 -29.21 16.14 -10.14
CA ASN A 141 -28.41 17.30 -9.77
C ASN A 141 -27.08 16.89 -9.13
N ILE A 142 -27.05 15.76 -8.42
CA ILE A 142 -25.83 15.23 -7.81
C ILE A 142 -24.83 14.82 -8.90
N VAL A 143 -25.30 14.18 -9.97
CA VAL A 143 -24.48 13.80 -11.13
C VAL A 143 -23.91 15.05 -11.80
N ASP A 144 -24.74 16.06 -12.04
CA ASP A 144 -24.32 17.33 -12.61
C ASP A 144 -23.28 18.05 -11.74
N LEU A 145 -23.45 18.03 -10.42
CA LEU A 145 -22.50 18.60 -9.46
C LEU A 145 -21.17 17.83 -9.44
N GLU A 146 -21.20 16.49 -9.47
CA GLU A 146 -19.99 15.68 -9.59
C GLU A 146 -19.25 15.97 -10.90
N GLN A 147 -19.97 16.03 -12.02
CA GLN A 147 -19.38 16.32 -13.32
C GLN A 147 -18.73 17.72 -13.32
N ARG A 148 -19.43 18.74 -12.82
CA ARG A 148 -18.86 20.08 -12.64
C ARG A 148 -17.63 20.08 -11.75
N THR A 149 -17.65 19.30 -10.67
CA THR A 149 -16.52 19.16 -9.75
C THR A 149 -15.32 18.54 -10.45
N ILE A 150 -15.54 17.51 -11.28
CA ILE A 150 -14.49 16.86 -12.11
C ILE A 150 -13.93 17.86 -13.11
N ASP A 151 -14.78 18.57 -13.84
CA ASP A 151 -14.41 19.52 -14.88
C ASP A 151 -13.59 20.68 -14.29
N VAL A 152 -14.06 21.29 -13.19
CA VAL A 152 -13.32 22.33 -12.46
C VAL A 152 -11.97 21.80 -11.99
N LYS A 153 -11.89 20.56 -11.48
CA LYS A 153 -10.61 19.94 -11.08
C LYS A 153 -9.66 19.79 -12.27
N ALA A 154 -10.19 19.41 -13.43
CA ALA A 154 -9.43 19.21 -14.64
C ALA A 154 -8.89 20.54 -15.17
N THR A 155 -9.73 21.59 -15.23
CA THR A 155 -9.35 22.95 -15.63
C THR A 155 -8.27 23.52 -14.72
N ILE A 156 -8.47 23.48 -13.39
CA ILE A 156 -7.47 23.95 -12.42
C ILE A 156 -6.13 23.20 -12.57
N LYS A 157 -6.17 21.88 -12.77
CA LYS A 157 -4.95 21.10 -12.99
C LYS A 157 -4.31 21.37 -14.35
N TRP A 158 -5.08 21.72 -15.36
CA TRP A 158 -4.57 22.08 -16.67
C TRP A 158 -3.84 23.43 -16.61
N GLU A 159 -4.45 24.43 -15.98
CA GLU A 159 -3.89 25.79 -15.84
C GLU A 159 -2.71 25.83 -14.87
N TYR A 160 -2.89 25.27 -13.66
CA TYR A 160 -1.95 25.46 -12.55
C TYR A 160 -1.11 24.21 -12.22
N ARG A 161 -1.25 23.11 -12.98
CA ARG A 161 -0.66 21.77 -12.72
C ARG A 161 -1.13 21.08 -11.43
N PHE A 162 -1.18 21.81 -10.31
CA PHE A 162 -1.65 21.33 -9.02
C PHE A 162 -2.65 22.31 -8.41
N ILE A 163 -3.71 21.80 -7.79
CA ILE A 163 -4.76 22.62 -7.16
C ILE A 163 -4.17 23.60 -6.12
N LYS A 164 -3.18 23.16 -5.33
CA LYS A 164 -2.49 24.00 -4.34
C LYS A 164 -1.73 25.21 -4.92
N GLN A 165 -1.49 25.23 -6.23
CA GLN A 165 -0.81 26.32 -6.93
C GLN A 165 -1.78 27.34 -7.51
N ALA A 166 -3.09 27.04 -7.54
CA ALA A 166 -4.11 27.97 -8.00
C ALA A 166 -4.32 29.12 -7.00
N PRO A 167 -4.85 30.28 -7.42
CA PRO A 167 -5.29 31.34 -6.52
C PRO A 167 -6.31 30.84 -5.49
N LYS A 168 -6.33 31.41 -4.28
CA LYS A 168 -7.26 30.98 -3.22
C LYS A 168 -8.73 31.02 -3.66
N GLN A 169 -9.11 31.97 -4.52
CA GLN A 169 -10.48 32.10 -5.05
C GLN A 169 -10.89 30.84 -5.84
N ASP A 170 -9.99 30.31 -6.66
CA ASP A 170 -10.22 29.11 -7.47
C ASP A 170 -10.11 27.81 -6.65
N GLN A 171 -9.47 27.87 -5.48
CA GLN A 171 -9.41 26.74 -4.53
C GLN A 171 -10.68 26.59 -3.68
N ILE A 172 -11.42 27.67 -3.44
CA ILE A 172 -12.60 27.70 -2.53
C ILE A 172 -13.87 27.18 -3.21
N GLY A 173 -13.93 27.17 -4.54
CA GLY A 173 -15.00 26.52 -5.31
C GLY A 173 -14.90 24.99 -5.34
N TYR A 174 -14.11 24.41 -4.43
CA TYR A 174 -13.74 23.00 -4.34
C TYR A 174 -14.05 22.41 -2.98
#